data_AF-A0A6D2HRW7-F1
#
_entry.id   AF-A0A6D2HRW7-F1
#
_cell.length_a   1.000
_cell.length_b   1.000
_cell.length_c   1.000
_cell.angle_alpha   90.00
_cell.angle_beta   90.00
_cell.angle_gamma   90.00
#
_symmetry.space_group_name_H-M   'P 1'
#
loop_
_entity.id
_entity.type
_entity.pdbx_description
1 polymer ?
#
loop_
_entity_poly.entity_id
_entity_poly.type
_entity_poly.pdbx_seq_one_letter_code
_entity_poly.pdbx_strand_id
1 'polypeptide(L)'
;MEISSQSTLPPGFRFHPTDEELIVYYLRNQTMSKPCPVSIIPEVDIYKFDPWQLPEKTEFGENEWYFFSPRDRKYPNGVRPNRAAVSGYWKATGTDKAIHSGSSNVGVKKALVF
;
A
#
# COMPACT_ATOMS: atom_id res chain seq x y z
N MET A 1 -2.89 -24.65 12.73
CA MET A 1 -2.77 -24.11 11.36
C MET A 1 -4.09 -23.43 11.08
N GLU A 2 -4.15 -22.12 11.25
CA GLU A 2 -5.37 -21.36 10.96
C GLU A 2 -5.59 -21.36 9.45
N ILE A 3 -6.74 -21.88 9.05
CA ILE A 3 -7.21 -21.92 7.67
C ILE A 3 -7.38 -20.46 7.25
N SER A 4 -6.59 -20.00 6.29
CA SER A 4 -6.83 -18.73 5.61
C SER A 4 -8.27 -18.77 5.10
N SER A 5 -9.08 -17.81 5.55
CA SER A 5 -10.45 -17.67 5.09
C SER A 5 -10.42 -17.39 3.59
N GLN A 6 -10.54 -18.44 2.79
CA GLN A 6 -11.11 -18.33 1.45
C GLN A 6 -12.50 -17.77 1.64
N SER A 7 -12.58 -16.44 1.62
CA SER A 7 -13.82 -15.70 1.60
C SER A 7 -14.65 -16.27 0.45
N THR A 8 -15.84 -16.76 0.76
CA THR A 8 -16.84 -17.32 -0.15
C THR A 8 -17.45 -16.23 -1.02
N LEU A 9 -16.60 -15.43 -1.66
CA LEU A 9 -17.01 -14.39 -2.56
C LEU A 9 -17.40 -15.03 -3.90
N PRO A 10 -18.50 -14.57 -4.53
CA PRO A 10 -18.86 -15.04 -5.85
C PRO A 10 -17.74 -14.77 -6.87
N PRO A 11 -17.63 -15.57 -7.94
CA PRO A 11 -16.70 -15.30 -9.03
C PRO A 11 -16.82 -13.86 -9.55
N GLY A 12 -15.67 -13.20 -9.76
CA GLY A 12 -15.60 -11.82 -10.24
C GLY A 12 -15.53 -10.76 -9.13
N PHE A 13 -15.79 -11.12 -7.87
CA PHE A 13 -15.50 -10.24 -6.73
C PHE A 13 -13.99 -10.18 -6.50
N ARG A 14 -13.49 -8.95 -6.40
CA ARG A 14 -12.07 -8.65 -6.24
C ARG A 14 -11.86 -7.46 -5.33
N PHE A 15 -10.70 -7.40 -4.72
CA PHE A 15 -10.28 -6.21 -4.01
C PHE A 15 -9.96 -5.10 -5.02
N HIS A 16 -10.84 -4.11 -5.11
CA HIS A 16 -10.69 -2.97 -6.00
C HIS A 16 -11.14 -1.68 -5.29
N PRO A 17 -10.44 -1.28 -4.21
CA PRO A 17 -10.83 -0.14 -3.40
C PRO A 17 -10.58 1.18 -4.13
N THR A 18 -11.38 2.18 -3.79
CA THR A 18 -11.13 3.58 -4.14
C THR A 18 -9.95 4.16 -3.35
N ASP A 19 -9.41 5.28 -3.83
CA ASP A 19 -8.35 6.02 -3.12
C ASP A 19 -8.82 6.41 -1.69
N GLU A 20 -10.09 6.79 -1.53
CA GLU A 20 -10.67 7.15 -0.22
C GLU A 20 -10.74 5.93 0.71
N GLU A 21 -11.24 4.79 0.22
CA GLU A 21 -11.37 3.57 1.03
C GLU A 21 -10.02 3.06 1.53
N LEU A 22 -8.98 3.10 0.67
CA LEU A 22 -7.61 2.76 1.05
C LEU A 22 -7.10 3.61 2.21
N ILE A 23 -7.42 4.89 2.24
CA ILE A 23 -6.96 5.79 3.31
C ILE A 23 -7.81 5.62 4.56
N VAL A 24 -9.12 5.73 4.44
CA VAL A 24 -10.05 5.84 5.57
C VAL A 24 -10.20 4.52 6.32
N TYR A 25 -10.28 3.39 5.59
CA TYR A 25 -10.58 2.09 6.21
C TYR A 25 -9.37 1.19 6.37
N TYR A 26 -8.31 1.38 5.57
CA TYR A 26 -7.11 0.54 5.62
C TYR A 26 -5.94 1.27 6.28
N LEU A 27 -5.38 2.30 5.65
CA LEU A 27 -4.18 2.98 6.16
C LEU A 27 -4.42 3.63 7.53
N ARG A 28 -5.55 4.33 7.71
CA ARG A 28 -5.88 4.93 9.01
C ARG A 28 -6.02 3.88 10.10
N ASN A 29 -6.71 2.77 9.82
CA ASN A 29 -6.85 1.69 10.80
C ASN A 29 -5.49 1.08 11.15
N GLN A 30 -4.64 0.82 10.14
CA GLN A 30 -3.29 0.31 10.37
C GLN A 30 -2.46 1.24 11.27
N THR A 31 -2.46 2.55 10.98
CA THR A 31 -1.71 3.53 11.79
C THR A 31 -2.23 3.71 13.22
N MET A 32 -3.51 3.38 13.46
CA MET A 32 -4.15 3.45 14.77
C MET A 32 -4.17 2.08 15.49
N SER A 33 -3.52 1.06 14.93
CA SER A 33 -3.58 -0.34 15.42
C SER A 33 -5.02 -0.84 15.59
N LYS A 34 -5.91 -0.44 14.68
CA LYS A 34 -7.31 -0.90 14.62
C LYS A 34 -7.46 -2.00 13.56
N PRO A 35 -8.39 -2.94 13.73
CA PRO A 35 -8.68 -3.95 12.70
C PRO A 35 -9.06 -3.31 11.35
N CYS A 36 -8.48 -3.80 10.26
CA CYS A 36 -8.96 -3.49 8.91
C CYS A 36 -10.24 -4.29 8.61
N PRO A 37 -11.10 -3.85 7.67
CA PRO A 37 -12.29 -4.60 7.28
C PRO A 37 -11.97 -6.04 6.85
N VAL A 38 -10.86 -6.21 6.13
CA VAL A 38 -10.31 -7.51 5.75
C VAL A 38 -8.77 -7.45 5.84
N SER A 39 -8.15 -8.50 6.38
CA SER A 39 -6.69 -8.60 6.57
C SER A 39 -5.96 -9.09 5.31
N ILE A 40 -6.08 -8.33 4.21
CA ILE A 40 -5.51 -8.70 2.89
C ILE A 40 -4.29 -7.87 2.47
N ILE A 41 -3.98 -6.79 3.19
CA ILE A 41 -2.82 -5.93 2.91
C ILE A 41 -1.72 -6.26 3.93
N PRO A 42 -0.66 -7.00 3.55
CA PRO A 42 0.42 -7.32 4.47
C PRO A 42 1.36 -6.13 4.73
N GLU A 43 2.04 -6.17 5.86
CA GLU A 43 3.17 -5.29 6.16
C GLU A 43 4.43 -5.81 5.47
N VAL A 44 4.97 -5.03 4.54
CA VAL A 44 6.18 -5.36 3.79
C VAL A 44 6.96 -4.07 3.57
N ASP A 45 8.25 -4.08 3.92
CA ASP A 45 9.16 -3.01 3.54
C ASP A 45 9.51 -3.14 2.05
N ILE A 46 8.70 -2.52 1.20
CA ILE A 46 8.79 -2.68 -0.26
C ILE A 46 10.10 -2.15 -0.83
N TYR A 47 10.82 -1.29 -0.10
CA TYR A 47 12.10 -0.73 -0.52
C TYR A 47 13.27 -1.70 -0.27
N LYS A 48 13.03 -2.87 0.33
CA LYS A 48 14.05 -3.94 0.45
C LYS A 48 13.99 -4.97 -0.67
N PHE A 49 13.12 -4.79 -1.65
CA PHE A 49 12.90 -5.74 -2.74
C PHE A 49 12.86 -5.02 -4.08
N ASP A 50 13.24 -5.74 -5.13
CA ASP A 50 12.96 -5.28 -6.49
C ASP A 50 11.46 -5.49 -6.82
N PRO A 51 10.86 -4.65 -7.70
CA PRO A 51 9.41 -4.66 -7.93
C PRO A 51 8.86 -6.03 -8.36
N TRP A 52 9.60 -6.78 -9.17
CA TRP A 52 9.21 -8.10 -9.65
C TRP A 52 9.23 -9.19 -8.56
N GLN A 53 9.82 -8.92 -7.40
CA GLN A 53 9.80 -9.82 -6.23
C GLN A 53 8.61 -9.54 -5.31
N LEU A 54 7.94 -8.39 -5.44
CA LEU A 54 6.84 -7.99 -4.57
C LEU A 54 5.60 -8.88 -4.68
N PRO A 55 5.20 -9.37 -5.88
CA PRO A 55 4.07 -10.30 -6.00
C PRO A 55 4.20 -11.54 -5.10
N GLU A 56 5.43 -12.01 -4.85
CA GLU A 56 5.70 -13.16 -3.98
C GLU A 56 5.59 -12.84 -2.48
N LYS A 57 5.34 -11.58 -2.10
CA LYS A 57 5.27 -11.10 -0.70
C LYS A 57 3.84 -11.00 -0.16
N THR A 58 2.86 -11.46 -0.92
CA THR A 58 1.45 -11.43 -0.53
C THR A 58 0.73 -12.66 -1.09
N GLU A 59 -0.24 -13.16 -0.34
CA GLU A 59 -1.14 -14.22 -0.79
C GLU A 59 -2.31 -13.68 -1.63
N PHE A 60 -2.50 -12.35 -1.63
CA PHE A 60 -3.61 -11.66 -2.27
C PHE A 60 -3.13 -10.77 -3.41
N GLY A 61 -3.85 -10.81 -4.53
CA GLY A 61 -3.62 -9.95 -5.70
C GLY A 61 -3.31 -10.76 -6.96
N GLU A 62 -3.84 -10.30 -8.10
CA GLU A 62 -3.61 -10.93 -9.41
C GLU A 62 -2.76 -10.01 -10.31
N ASN A 63 -3.28 -8.82 -10.60
CA ASN A 63 -2.61 -7.81 -11.44
C ASN A 63 -2.11 -6.59 -10.64
N GLU A 64 -2.64 -6.43 -9.42
CA GLU A 64 -2.33 -5.33 -8.52
C GLU A 64 -2.13 -5.91 -7.12
N TRP A 65 -1.12 -5.40 -6.42
CA TRP A 65 -0.76 -5.82 -5.07
C TRP A 65 -0.67 -4.61 -4.15
N TYR A 66 -1.11 -4.79 -2.91
CA TYR A 66 -1.18 -3.73 -1.91
C TYR A 66 -0.32 -4.10 -0.72
N PHE A 67 0.46 -3.13 -0.21
CA PHE A 67 1.35 -3.34 0.92
C PHE A 67 1.29 -2.14 1.86
N PHE A 68 1.38 -2.39 3.16
CA PHE A 68 1.78 -1.37 4.11
C PHE A 68 3.29 -1.38 4.22
N SER A 69 3.93 -0.26 3.86
CA SER A 69 5.38 -0.11 3.96
C SER A 69 5.73 1.02 4.92
N PRO A 70 6.77 0.84 5.76
CA PRO A 70 7.37 1.94 6.48
C PRO A 70 7.77 3.08 5.54
N ARG A 71 7.61 4.32 6.00
CA ARG A 71 8.02 5.52 5.27
C ARG A 71 9.30 6.07 5.88
N ASP A 72 10.43 5.53 5.45
CA ASP A 72 11.74 5.97 5.91
C ASP A 72 12.16 7.28 5.26
N ARG A 73 12.94 8.08 6.00
CA ARG A 73 13.54 9.32 5.49
C ARG A 73 14.92 9.03 4.92
N LYS A 74 15.26 9.63 3.78
CA LYS A 74 16.59 9.52 3.16
C LYS A 74 17.67 10.17 4.03
N TYR A 75 17.31 11.22 4.76
CA TYR A 75 18.19 11.97 5.66
C TYR A 75 17.50 12.12 7.02
N PRO A 76 18.22 12.08 8.15
CA PRO A 76 17.61 12.12 9.49
C PRO A 76 16.59 13.25 9.70
N ASN A 77 16.89 14.44 9.17
CA ASN A 77 16.03 15.63 9.28
C ASN A 77 15.33 16.01 7.96
N GLY A 78 15.43 15.18 6.94
CA GLY A 78 14.86 15.45 5.62
C GLY A 78 13.42 14.95 5.49
N VAL A 79 12.61 15.66 4.69
CA VAL A 79 11.25 15.21 4.33
C VAL A 79 11.24 14.22 3.16
N ARG A 80 12.39 14.04 2.50
CA ARG A 80 12.55 13.18 1.32
C ARG A 80 12.50 11.70 1.74
N PRO A 81 11.55 10.90 1.24
CA PRO A 81 11.52 9.47 1.53
C PRO A 81 12.75 8.76 0.96
N ASN A 82 13.25 7.74 1.66
CA ASN A 82 14.16 6.77 1.06
C ASN A 82 13.36 5.86 0.12
N ARG A 83 13.89 5.70 -1.10
CA ARG A 83 13.22 4.98 -2.20
C ARG A 83 14.18 4.10 -2.98
N ALA A 84 15.39 3.89 -2.46
CA ALA A 84 16.31 2.92 -3.02
C ALA A 84 15.74 1.52 -2.79
N ALA A 85 15.85 0.67 -3.80
CA ALA A 85 15.62 -0.77 -3.69
C ALA A 85 16.97 -1.51 -3.83
N VAL A 86 16.92 -2.83 -3.99
CA VAL A 86 18.13 -3.66 -4.08
C VAL A 86 18.96 -3.30 -5.31
N SER A 87 18.34 -3.33 -6.50
CA SER A 87 19.05 -3.10 -7.78
C SER A 87 18.77 -1.74 -8.42
N GLY A 88 17.95 -0.89 -7.81
CA GLY A 88 17.53 0.38 -8.40
C GLY A 88 16.89 1.35 -7.43
N TYR A 89 16.05 2.27 -7.93
CA TYR A 89 15.36 3.24 -7.09
C TYR A 89 14.03 3.67 -7.69
N TRP A 90 13.04 3.92 -6.84
CA TRP A 90 11.75 4.42 -7.28
C TRP A 90 11.78 5.95 -7.44
N LYS A 91 11.50 6.42 -8.65
CA LYS A 91 11.41 7.84 -9.01
C LYS A 91 9.96 8.30 -9.03
N ALA A 92 9.67 9.46 -8.42
CA ALA A 92 8.34 10.05 -8.53
C ALA A 92 8.02 10.41 -9.99
N THR A 93 6.78 10.15 -10.41
CA THR A 93 6.25 10.56 -11.72
C THR A 93 4.86 11.18 -11.55
N GLY A 94 4.48 12.03 -12.50
CA GLY A 94 3.19 12.72 -12.49
C GLY A 94 3.03 13.73 -11.35
N THR A 95 1.78 14.17 -11.16
CA THR A 95 1.38 15.13 -10.15
C THR A 95 0.74 14.42 -8.97
N ASP A 96 1.06 14.86 -7.75
CA ASP A 96 0.43 14.36 -6.53
C ASP A 96 -1.07 14.64 -6.56
N LYS A 97 -1.88 13.61 -6.28
CA LYS A 97 -3.34 13.73 -6.19
C LYS A 97 -3.76 13.77 -4.73
N ALA A 98 -4.41 14.86 -4.32
CA ALA A 98 -5.04 14.94 -3.01
C ALA A 98 -6.24 13.98 -2.93
N ILE A 99 -6.33 13.23 -1.84
CA ILE A 99 -7.43 12.31 -1.55
C ILE A 99 -8.31 12.98 -0.50
N HIS A 100 -9.60 13.07 -0.79
CA HIS A 100 -10.57 13.70 0.09
C HIS A 100 -11.57 12.65 0.60
N SER A 101 -12.07 12.85 1.82
CA SER A 101 -13.25 12.21 2.36
C SER A 101 -14.24 13.31 2.75
N GLY A 102 -15.32 13.44 1.98
CA GLY A 102 -16.17 14.64 2.00
C GLY A 102 -15.36 15.91 1.72
N SER A 103 -15.43 16.89 2.63
CA SER A 103 -14.68 18.15 2.54
C SER A 103 -13.28 18.09 3.15
N SER A 104 -12.87 16.95 3.73
CA SER A 104 -11.60 16.82 4.43
C SER A 104 -10.53 16.19 3.55
N ASN A 105 -9.34 16.79 3.47
CA ASN A 105 -8.18 16.15 2.86
C ASN A 105 -7.62 15.10 3.82
N VAL A 106 -7.62 13.84 3.40
CA VAL A 106 -7.23 12.70 4.23
C VAL A 106 -5.90 12.07 3.81
N GLY A 107 -5.37 12.41 2.63
CA GLY A 107 -4.15 11.79 2.14
C GLY A 107 -3.68 12.30 0.78
N VAL A 108 -2.56 11.75 0.32
CA VAL A 108 -1.96 12.08 -0.98
C VAL A 108 -1.57 10.79 -1.69
N LYS A 109 -2.03 10.64 -2.93
CA LYS A 109 -1.57 9.60 -3.87
C LYS A 109 -0.43 10.16 -4.71
N LYS A 110 0.69 9.45 -4.71
CA LYS A 110 1.88 9.78 -5.51
C LYS A 110 2.26 8.57 -6.33
N ALA A 111 2.43 8.77 -7.64
CA ALA A 111 2.89 7.73 -8.53
C ALA A 111 4.43 7.66 -8.54
N LEU A 112 4.96 6.45 -8.69
CA LEU A 112 6.38 6.18 -8.81
C LEU A 112 6.61 5.21 -9.97
N VAL A 113 7.79 5.31 -10.58
CA VAL A 113 8.31 4.35 -11.54
C VAL A 113 9.64 3.85 -11.00
N PHE A 114 9.87 2.55 -11.10
CA PHE A 114 11.17 1.94 -10.86
C PHE A 114 12.01 1.98 -12.13
#